data_AF-A0A976QJ88-F1
#
_entry.id   AF-A0A976QJ88-F1
#
_cell.length_a   1.000
_cell.length_b   1.000
_cell.length_c   1.000
_cell.angle_alpha   90.00
_cell.angle_beta   90.00
_cell.angle_gamma   90.00
#
_symmetry.space_group_name_H-M   'P 1'
#
loop_
_entity.id
_entity.type
_entity.pdbx_description
1 polymer ?
#
loop_
_entity_poly.entity_id
_entity_poly.type
_entity_poly.pdbx_seq_one_letter_code
_entity_poly.pdbx_strand_id
1 'polypeptide(L)'
;MGKMQTAQKMPPIEQLRGRTLGRILIKMGILNRDKVHECLKIQGQRPEKVQIGQIFLELGLVDEGQLQMALAAQRGMEHVSLDGIDIPADVVEKVPAQMAKTYHIVPIEYNQGLNELIVALDNPENFRATDDLSTLMGFKVTAKITDPEALEKALAKYYETQQDNNINELIDEIQGDTFLAEFDGRNQSIDLDELKELSESNPVKKLLNLVLLQAIRDKASDIHFEPFEDEYKMRYRIDGV
;
A
#
# COMPACT_ATOMS: atom_id res chain seq x y z
N MET A 1 37.23 -13.73 -11.78
CA MET A 1 37.73 -12.90 -10.65
C MET A 1 36.66 -11.86 -10.34
N GLY A 2 35.82 -12.15 -9.33
CA GLY A 2 34.70 -11.30 -8.94
C GLY A 2 35.19 -10.03 -8.25
N LYS A 3 34.79 -8.87 -8.78
CA LYS A 3 34.94 -7.61 -8.06
C LYS A 3 33.72 -7.46 -7.16
N MET A 4 33.91 -7.75 -5.87
CA MET A 4 33.00 -7.26 -4.83
C MET A 4 32.97 -5.74 -4.94
N GLN A 5 31.83 -5.20 -5.38
CA GLN A 5 31.58 -3.77 -5.39
C GLN A 5 31.52 -3.31 -3.93
N THR A 6 32.50 -2.50 -3.54
CA THR A 6 32.45 -1.72 -2.30
C THR A 6 31.17 -0.91 -2.29
N ALA A 7 30.27 -1.19 -1.34
CA ALA A 7 29.07 -0.40 -1.09
C ALA A 7 29.49 1.06 -0.85
N GLN A 8 29.35 1.90 -1.88
CA GLN A 8 29.64 3.32 -1.76
C GLN A 8 28.57 3.92 -0.86
N LYS A 9 28.98 4.28 0.36
CA LYS A 9 28.10 4.87 1.37
C LYS A 9 27.50 6.15 0.79
N MET A 10 26.17 6.16 0.66
CA MET A 10 25.44 7.28 0.05
C MET A 10 25.81 8.60 0.76
N PRO A 11 26.02 9.70 0.03
CA PRO A 11 26.24 11.01 0.65
C PRO A 11 25.04 11.40 1.53
N PRO A 12 25.23 12.21 2.58
CA PRO A 12 24.12 12.68 3.42
C PRO A 12 23.02 13.33 2.57
N ILE A 13 21.77 12.95 2.81
CA ILE A 13 20.61 13.37 2.02
C ILE A 13 20.48 14.90 1.96
N GLU A 14 20.84 15.60 3.03
CA GLU A 14 20.88 17.07 3.11
C GLU A 14 21.75 17.71 2.02
N GLN A 15 22.80 17.02 1.56
CA GLN A 15 23.66 17.52 0.49
C GLN A 15 23.09 17.29 -0.91
N LEU A 16 22.12 16.38 -1.04
CA LEU A 16 21.52 15.91 -2.28
C LEU A 16 20.14 16.54 -2.52
N ARG A 17 19.39 16.83 -1.46
CA ARG A 17 18.07 17.44 -1.51
C ARG A 17 18.04 18.71 -2.36
N GLY A 18 17.08 18.80 -3.29
CA GLY A 18 16.86 19.94 -4.16
C GLY A 18 17.93 20.16 -5.25
N ARG A 19 18.95 19.29 -5.35
CA ARG A 19 19.96 19.35 -6.42
C ARG A 19 19.38 18.80 -7.72
N THR A 20 19.97 19.17 -8.85
CA THR A 20 19.65 18.55 -10.15
C THR A 20 20.11 17.09 -10.17
N LEU A 21 19.33 16.20 -10.80
CA LEU A 21 19.59 14.75 -10.86
C LEU A 21 21.03 14.39 -11.28
N GLY A 22 21.54 14.99 -12.35
CA GLY A 22 22.92 14.74 -12.80
C GLY A 22 23.99 15.09 -11.76
N ARG A 23 23.76 16.11 -10.92
CA ARG A 23 24.67 16.49 -9.84
C ARG A 23 24.62 15.54 -8.66
N ILE A 24 23.46 14.94 -8.40
CA ILE A 24 23.27 13.90 -7.39
C ILE A 24 24.04 12.65 -7.80
N LEU A 25 23.83 12.18 -9.03
CA LEU A 25 24.53 11.02 -9.59
C LEU A 25 26.05 11.21 -9.62
N ILE A 26 26.54 12.43 -9.86
CA ILE A 26 27.97 12.75 -9.73
C ILE A 26 28.45 12.63 -8.28
N LYS A 27 27.68 13.18 -7.32
CA LYS A 27 28.01 13.09 -5.89
C LYS A 27 27.97 11.66 -5.36
N MET A 28 27.09 10.82 -5.92
CA MET A 28 27.01 9.39 -5.63
C MET A 28 28.15 8.58 -6.25
N GLY A 29 29.00 9.19 -7.10
CA GLY A 29 30.09 8.50 -7.78
C GLY A 29 29.68 7.64 -8.98
N ILE A 30 28.40 7.71 -9.38
CA ILE A 30 27.82 6.91 -10.46
C ILE A 30 28.17 7.52 -11.82
N LEU A 31 28.03 8.84 -11.95
CA LEU A 31 28.32 9.57 -13.19
C LEU A 31 29.48 10.56 -12.99
N ASN A 32 30.09 10.95 -14.10
CA ASN A 32 31.01 12.09 -14.14
C ASN A 32 30.40 13.28 -14.88
N ARG A 33 31.05 14.44 -14.76
CA ARG A 33 30.55 15.70 -15.35
C ARG A 33 30.43 15.62 -16.88
N ASP A 34 31.37 14.96 -17.53
CA ASP A 34 31.42 14.85 -18.99
C ASP A 34 30.23 14.04 -19.52
N LYS A 35 29.90 12.93 -18.86
CA LYS A 35 28.73 12.10 -19.19
C LYS A 35 27.41 12.82 -18.99
N VAL A 36 27.27 13.59 -17.93
CA VAL A 36 26.07 14.42 -17.73
C VAL A 36 25.95 15.48 -18.83
N HIS A 37 27.05 16.12 -19.21
CA HIS A 37 27.06 17.11 -20.29
C HIS A 37 26.72 16.50 -21.66
N GLU A 38 27.24 15.29 -21.95
CA GLU A 38 26.91 14.52 -23.16
C GLU A 38 25.40 14.24 -23.24
N CYS A 39 24.82 13.76 -22.13
CA CYS A 39 23.37 13.47 -22.05
C CYS A 39 22.51 14.72 -22.21
N LEU A 40 22.92 15.86 -21.65
CA LEU A 40 22.21 17.14 -21.82
C LEU A 40 22.21 17.61 -23.28
N LYS A 41 23.29 17.39 -24.04
CA LYS A 41 23.33 17.68 -25.48
C LYS A 41 22.37 16.78 -26.25
N ILE A 42 22.35 15.48 -25.93
CA ILE A 42 21.41 14.53 -26.52
C ILE A 42 19.97 14.95 -26.23
N GLN A 43 19.66 15.32 -24.98
CA GLN A 43 18.35 15.80 -24.57
C GLN A 43 17.90 17.02 -25.39
N GLY A 44 18.80 18.00 -25.60
CA GLY A 44 18.51 19.20 -26.39
C GLY A 44 18.32 18.96 -27.89
N GLN A 45 18.75 17.81 -28.42
CA GLN A 45 18.59 17.41 -29.81
C GLN A 45 17.33 16.56 -30.05
N ARG A 46 16.70 16.05 -28.98
CA ARG A 46 15.45 15.28 -29.09
C ARG A 46 14.29 16.22 -29.40
N PRO A 47 13.43 15.88 -30.39
CA PRO A 47 12.25 16.69 -30.71
C PRO A 47 11.20 16.66 -29.59
N GLU A 48 11.22 15.60 -28.77
CA GLU A 48 10.33 15.43 -27.62
C GLU A 48 11.02 15.84 -26.31
N LYS A 49 10.24 16.34 -25.35
CA LYS A 49 10.73 16.64 -24.00
C LYS A 49 10.94 15.36 -23.19
N VAL A 50 12.00 14.62 -23.52
CA VAL A 50 12.42 13.41 -22.80
C VAL A 50 13.08 13.82 -21.48
N GLN A 51 12.76 13.09 -20.39
CA GLN A 51 13.40 13.31 -19.10
C GLN A 51 14.86 12.87 -19.14
N ILE A 52 15.74 13.60 -18.45
CA ILE A 52 17.18 13.29 -18.46
C ILE A 52 17.52 11.93 -17.83
N GLY A 53 16.73 11.50 -16.84
CA GLY A 53 16.86 10.18 -16.22
C GLY A 53 16.69 9.04 -17.22
N GLN A 54 15.72 9.17 -18.12
CA GLN A 54 15.47 8.19 -19.20
C GLN A 54 16.68 8.07 -20.12
N ILE A 55 17.33 9.19 -20.46
CA ILE A 55 18.54 9.19 -21.28
C ILE A 55 19.69 8.48 -20.56
N PHE A 56 19.81 8.62 -19.23
CA PHE A 56 20.82 7.88 -18.48
C PHE A 56 20.58 6.36 -18.52
N LEU A 57 19.33 5.91 -18.43
CA LEU A 57 18.95 4.49 -18.57
C LEU A 57 19.19 3.97 -19.98
N GLU A 58 18.72 4.69 -21.01
CA GLU A 58 18.88 4.30 -22.43
C GLU A 58 20.35 4.09 -22.82
N LEU A 59 21.24 4.92 -22.27
CA LEU A 59 22.68 4.84 -22.53
C LEU A 59 23.40 3.85 -21.61
N GLY A 60 22.68 3.14 -20.73
CA GLY A 60 23.24 2.18 -19.77
C GLY A 60 24.20 2.82 -18.77
N LEU A 61 24.03 4.12 -18.49
CA LEU A 61 24.91 4.87 -17.58
C LEU A 61 24.48 4.73 -16.11
N VAL A 62 23.20 4.40 -15.89
CA VAL A 62 22.62 4.07 -14.59
C VAL A 62 21.69 2.88 -14.77
N ASP A 63 21.47 2.11 -13.71
CA ASP A 63 20.35 1.15 -13.64
C ASP A 63 19.11 1.79 -12.98
N GLU A 64 17.99 1.07 -12.98
CA GLU A 64 16.72 1.55 -12.41
C GLU A 64 16.84 1.85 -10.91
N GLY A 65 17.52 0.99 -10.15
CA GLY A 65 17.70 1.18 -8.70
C GLY A 65 18.53 2.42 -8.38
N GLN A 66 19.62 2.65 -9.12
CA GLN A 66 20.47 3.83 -9.03
C GLN A 66 19.71 5.11 -9.37
N LEU A 67 18.87 5.07 -10.41
CA LEU A 67 18.03 6.20 -10.79
C LEU A 67 17.01 6.51 -9.69
N GLN A 68 16.31 5.48 -9.18
CA GLN A 68 15.32 5.63 -8.12
C GLN A 68 15.94 6.21 -6.85
N MET A 69 17.09 5.68 -6.44
CA MET A 69 17.85 6.17 -5.29
C MET A 69 18.25 7.65 -5.45
N ALA A 70 18.69 8.06 -6.64
CA ALA A 70 19.03 9.45 -6.92
C ALA A 70 17.81 10.37 -6.91
N LEU A 71 16.66 9.91 -7.43
CA LEU A 71 15.38 10.64 -7.40
C LEU A 71 14.80 10.77 -5.99
N ALA A 72 14.95 9.75 -5.15
CA ALA A 72 14.59 9.77 -3.74
C ALA A 72 15.46 10.77 -2.98
N ALA A 73 16.79 10.71 -3.16
CA ALA A 73 17.72 11.64 -2.54
C ALA A 73 17.48 13.10 -2.99
N GLN A 74 17.08 13.31 -4.24
CA GLN A 74 16.69 14.62 -4.75
C GLN A 74 15.53 15.24 -3.94
N ARG A 75 14.58 14.40 -3.52
CA ARG A 75 13.41 14.79 -2.74
C ARG A 75 13.66 14.83 -1.24
N GLY A 76 14.84 14.38 -0.79
CA GLY A 76 15.17 14.33 0.63
C GLY A 76 14.70 13.05 1.32
N MET A 77 14.36 12.01 0.57
CA MET A 77 13.93 10.72 1.10
C MET A 77 15.15 9.84 1.36
N GLU A 78 15.19 9.25 2.55
CA GLU A 78 16.20 8.25 2.93
C GLU A 78 15.74 6.85 2.53
N HIS A 79 16.70 5.99 2.19
CA HIS A 79 16.41 4.58 1.99
C HIS A 79 16.20 3.87 3.32
N VAL A 80 15.16 3.06 3.39
CA VAL A 80 14.85 2.16 4.52
C VAL A 80 14.68 0.76 3.97
N SER A 81 15.25 -0.24 4.67
CA SER A 81 14.95 -1.64 4.36
C SER A 81 13.82 -2.08 5.28
N LEU A 82 12.76 -2.65 4.71
CA LEU A 82 11.65 -3.24 5.47
C LEU A 82 11.95 -4.67 5.93
N ASP A 83 13.04 -5.27 5.46
CA ASP A 83 13.39 -6.64 5.81
C ASP A 83 13.74 -6.76 7.30
N GLY A 84 13.01 -7.61 8.01
CA GLY A 84 13.23 -7.84 9.44
C GLY A 84 12.72 -6.72 10.36
N ILE A 85 12.05 -5.70 9.82
CA ILE A 85 11.32 -4.72 10.64
C ILE A 85 10.04 -5.37 11.15
N ASP A 86 9.80 -5.26 12.45
CA ASP A 86 8.51 -5.58 13.05
C ASP A 86 7.78 -4.29 13.41
N ILE A 87 6.75 -3.99 12.62
CA ILE A 87 5.94 -2.78 12.73
C ILE A 87 4.84 -3.02 13.78
N PRO A 88 4.77 -2.21 14.85
CA PRO A 88 3.72 -2.33 15.86
C PRO A 88 2.31 -2.18 15.27
N ALA A 89 1.34 -2.94 15.79
CA ALA A 89 -0.04 -2.93 15.29
C ALA A 89 -0.69 -1.54 15.37
N ASP A 90 -0.41 -0.79 16.43
CA ASP A 90 -0.92 0.57 16.63
C ASP A 90 -0.40 1.58 15.60
N VAL A 91 0.73 1.29 14.96
CA VAL A 91 1.30 2.06 13.84
C VAL A 91 0.66 1.66 12.52
N VAL A 92 0.47 0.35 12.29
CA VAL A 92 -0.23 -0.18 11.10
C VAL A 92 -1.65 0.37 10.99
N GLU A 93 -2.37 0.38 12.11
CA GLU A 93 -3.76 0.88 12.20
C GLU A 93 -3.90 2.40 11.95
N LYS A 94 -2.81 3.18 11.96
CA LYS A 94 -2.87 4.61 11.60
C LYS A 94 -3.19 4.84 10.14
N VAL A 95 -2.91 3.87 9.28
CA VAL A 95 -3.19 3.97 7.84
C VAL A 95 -4.18 2.87 7.48
N PRO A 96 -5.41 3.21 7.07
CA PRO A 96 -6.38 2.22 6.63
C PRO A 96 -5.86 1.37 5.47
N ALA A 97 -6.18 0.07 5.46
CA ALA A 97 -5.70 -0.88 4.46
C ALA A 97 -5.95 -0.42 3.02
N GLN A 98 -7.12 0.17 2.75
CA GLN A 98 -7.44 0.69 1.42
C GLN A 98 -6.50 1.83 1.01
N MET A 99 -6.18 2.75 1.92
CA MET A 99 -5.22 3.82 1.65
C MET A 99 -3.80 3.28 1.46
N ALA A 100 -3.37 2.34 2.31
CA ALA A 100 -2.07 1.70 2.19
C ALA A 100 -1.87 1.05 0.80
N LYS A 101 -2.90 0.34 0.31
CA LYS A 101 -2.89 -0.28 -1.02
C LYS A 101 -2.98 0.74 -2.16
N THR A 102 -3.92 1.69 -2.09
CA THR A 102 -4.12 2.69 -3.15
C THR A 102 -2.94 3.61 -3.33
N TYR A 103 -2.37 4.09 -2.21
CA TYR A 103 -1.20 4.97 -2.24
C TYR A 103 0.11 4.20 -2.24
N HIS A 104 0.08 2.87 -2.18
CA HIS A 104 1.27 2.02 -2.15
C HIS A 104 2.26 2.48 -1.07
N ILE A 105 1.78 2.46 0.18
CA ILE A 105 2.51 2.94 1.35
C ILE A 105 2.42 1.96 2.50
N VAL A 106 3.45 1.93 3.36
CA VAL A 106 3.41 1.21 4.64
C VAL A 106 3.90 2.12 5.76
N PRO A 107 3.12 2.35 6.84
CA PRO A 107 3.61 3.08 8.00
C PRO A 107 4.66 2.25 8.73
N ILE A 108 5.78 2.86 9.10
CA ILE A 108 6.93 2.19 9.74
C ILE A 108 7.02 2.54 11.23
N GLU A 109 6.83 3.82 11.54
CA GLU A 109 7.03 4.35 12.89
C GLU A 109 6.11 5.55 13.10
N TYR A 110 5.56 5.66 14.30
CA TYR A 110 4.77 6.82 14.71
C TYR A 110 5.39 7.49 15.95
N ASN A 111 5.78 8.75 15.80
CA ASN A 111 6.30 9.57 16.89
C ASN A 111 5.18 10.43 17.48
N GLN A 112 4.65 10.01 18.63
CA GLN A 112 3.57 10.72 19.34
C GLN A 112 3.96 12.16 19.74
N GLY A 113 5.21 12.39 20.14
CA GLY A 113 5.65 13.72 20.61
C GLY A 113 5.75 14.76 19.49
N LEU A 114 6.06 14.32 18.28
CA LEU A 114 6.15 15.18 17.09
C LEU A 114 4.88 15.12 16.22
N ASN A 115 3.91 14.29 16.60
CA ASN A 115 2.73 14.00 15.79
C ASN A 115 3.12 13.61 14.35
N GLU A 116 4.13 12.76 14.22
CA GLU A 116 4.80 12.45 12.97
C GLU A 116 4.71 10.95 12.64
N LEU A 117 4.24 10.63 11.44
CA LEU A 117 4.17 9.29 10.88
C LEU A 117 5.25 9.12 9.82
N ILE A 118 6.15 8.16 10.03
CA ILE A 118 7.15 7.76 9.04
C ILE A 118 6.55 6.66 8.17
N VAL A 119 6.56 6.86 6.86
CA VAL A 119 6.01 5.91 5.89
C VAL A 119 7.08 5.46 4.89
N ALA A 120 6.99 4.21 4.45
CA ALA A 120 7.76 3.66 3.34
C ALA A 120 6.97 3.82 2.04
N LEU A 121 7.68 4.20 0.98
CA LEU A 121 7.22 4.27 -0.41
C LEU A 121 8.17 3.45 -1.28
N ASP A 122 7.70 2.88 -2.38
CA ASP A 122 8.54 2.24 -3.39
C ASP A 122 8.95 3.20 -4.52
N ASN A 123 8.19 4.28 -4.69
CA ASN A 123 8.38 5.25 -5.75
C ASN A 123 8.45 6.70 -5.20
N PRO A 124 9.57 7.42 -5.41
CA PRO A 124 9.73 8.80 -4.93
C PRO A 124 8.82 9.80 -5.67
N GLU A 125 8.26 9.45 -6.81
CA GLU A 125 7.29 10.29 -7.52
C GLU A 125 5.91 10.30 -6.85
N ASN A 126 5.63 9.31 -6.01
CA ASN A 126 4.39 9.20 -5.25
C ASN A 126 4.35 10.09 -3.99
N PHE A 127 5.18 11.13 -3.93
CA PHE A 127 5.21 12.07 -2.80
C PHE A 127 3.87 12.80 -2.60
N ARG A 128 3.00 12.89 -3.62
CA ARG A 128 1.65 13.45 -3.44
C ARG A 128 0.82 12.66 -2.43
N ALA A 129 1.06 11.35 -2.33
CA ALA A 129 0.45 10.51 -1.31
C ALA A 129 0.75 11.04 0.10
N THR A 130 1.96 11.54 0.35
CA THR A 130 2.31 12.03 1.70
C THR A 130 1.58 13.32 2.07
N ASP A 131 1.34 14.20 1.10
CA ASP A 131 0.58 15.44 1.32
C ASP A 131 -0.91 15.12 1.59
N ASP A 132 -1.47 14.19 0.80
CA ASP A 132 -2.84 13.71 0.98
C ASP A 132 -3.02 13.02 2.34
N LEU A 133 -2.11 12.10 2.69
CA LEU A 133 -2.11 11.40 3.98
C LEU A 133 -1.96 12.37 5.15
N SER A 134 -1.08 13.36 5.02
CA SER A 134 -0.89 14.37 6.07
C SER A 134 -2.17 15.18 6.29
N THR A 135 -2.86 15.54 5.20
CA THR A 135 -4.12 16.28 5.25
C THR A 135 -5.26 15.45 5.83
N LEU A 136 -5.39 14.19 5.40
CA LEU A 136 -6.47 13.29 5.81
C LEU A 136 -6.31 12.81 7.25
N MET A 137 -5.08 12.52 7.68
CA MET A 137 -4.81 11.89 8.97
C MET A 137 -4.44 12.89 10.07
N GLY A 138 -4.15 14.15 9.71
CA GLY A 138 -3.81 15.19 10.70
C GLY A 138 -2.44 15.00 11.35
N PHE A 139 -1.60 14.12 10.81
CA PHE A 139 -0.21 13.91 11.22
C PHE A 139 0.75 14.55 10.23
N LYS A 140 1.94 14.92 10.70
CA LYS A 140 3.07 15.20 9.80
C LYS A 140 3.52 13.87 9.19
N VAL A 141 3.64 13.79 7.87
CA VAL A 141 4.10 12.56 7.19
C VAL A 141 5.51 12.75 6.66
N THR A 142 6.41 11.84 7.01
CA THR A 142 7.79 11.80 6.51
C THR A 142 8.00 10.52 5.71
N ALA A 143 8.29 10.65 4.42
CA ALA A 143 8.53 9.51 3.54
C ALA A 143 9.98 9.04 3.53
N LYS A 144 10.14 7.72 3.52
CA LYS A 144 11.36 6.99 3.20
C LYS A 144 11.11 6.11 1.98
N ILE A 145 12.16 5.85 1.20
CA ILE A 145 12.09 4.97 0.04
C ILE A 145 12.54 3.56 0.43
N THR A 146 11.87 2.53 -0.09
CA THR A 146 12.23 1.12 0.06
C THR A 146 12.19 0.44 -1.30
N ASP A 147 12.72 -0.78 -1.37
CA ASP A 147 12.57 -1.62 -2.55
C ASP A 147 11.09 -2.01 -2.80
N PRO A 148 10.59 -1.99 -4.05
CA PRO A 148 9.21 -2.35 -4.37
C PRO A 148 8.80 -3.74 -3.88
N GLU A 149 9.68 -4.73 -4.03
CA GLU A 149 9.42 -6.08 -3.55
C GLU A 149 9.26 -6.15 -2.02
N ALA A 150 10.03 -5.35 -1.29
CA ALA A 150 9.96 -5.30 0.16
C ALA A 150 8.67 -4.62 0.63
N LEU A 151 8.22 -3.59 -0.09
CA LEU A 151 6.95 -2.91 0.19
C LEU A 151 5.76 -3.83 -0.06
N GLU A 152 5.73 -4.54 -1.18
CA GLU A 152 4.67 -5.51 -1.50
C GLU A 152 4.56 -6.61 -0.44
N LYS A 153 5.70 -7.16 -0.01
CA LYS A 153 5.73 -8.15 1.09
C LYS A 153 5.19 -7.58 2.39
N ALA A 154 5.50 -6.32 2.71
CA ALA A 154 5.00 -5.66 3.91
C ALA A 154 3.49 -5.38 3.82
N LEU A 155 3.00 -4.91 2.67
CA LEU A 155 1.56 -4.73 2.41
C LEU A 155 0.80 -6.05 2.59
N ALA A 156 1.31 -7.14 2.02
CA ALA A 156 0.75 -8.48 2.21
C ALA A 156 0.73 -8.88 3.69
N LYS A 157 1.88 -8.78 4.37
CA LYS A 157 2.03 -9.17 5.78
C LYS A 157 1.08 -8.42 6.73
N TYR A 158 0.91 -7.11 6.53
CA TYR A 158 0.22 -6.25 7.51
C TYR A 158 -1.23 -5.92 7.13
N TYR A 159 -1.60 -5.96 5.85
CA TYR A 159 -2.92 -5.50 5.38
C TYR A 159 -3.74 -6.54 4.61
N GLU A 160 -3.20 -7.69 4.19
CA GLU A 160 -4.06 -8.77 3.66
C GLU A 160 -4.84 -9.45 4.79
N THR A 161 -4.22 -9.69 5.94
CA THR A 161 -4.88 -10.34 7.09
C THR A 161 -6.01 -9.49 7.70
N GLN A 162 -5.93 -8.15 7.59
CA GLN A 162 -6.98 -7.28 8.14
C GLN A 162 -8.29 -7.30 7.33
N GLN A 163 -8.27 -7.64 6.04
CA GLN A 163 -9.53 -7.84 5.30
C GLN A 163 -10.24 -9.12 5.74
N ASP A 164 -9.49 -10.20 6.02
CA ASP A 164 -10.07 -11.41 6.59
C ASP A 164 -10.52 -11.18 8.04
N ASN A 165 -9.78 -10.42 8.85
CA ASN A 165 -10.16 -10.14 10.25
C ASN A 165 -11.43 -9.29 10.36
N ASN A 166 -11.61 -8.24 9.57
CA ASN A 166 -12.85 -7.44 9.61
C ASN A 166 -14.08 -8.28 9.19
N ILE A 167 -13.91 -9.20 8.25
CA ILE A 167 -14.97 -10.13 7.83
C ILE A 167 -15.19 -11.21 8.91
N ASN A 168 -14.13 -11.72 9.53
CA ASN A 168 -14.23 -12.70 10.61
C ASN A 168 -14.83 -12.09 11.88
N GLU A 169 -14.56 -10.82 12.21
CA GLU A 169 -15.19 -10.09 13.31
C GLU A 169 -16.69 -9.88 13.06
N LEU A 170 -17.08 -9.57 11.83
CA LEU A 170 -18.49 -9.55 11.39
C LEU A 170 -19.14 -10.94 11.50
N ILE A 171 -18.40 -12.00 11.14
CA ILE A 171 -18.86 -13.40 11.31
C ILE A 171 -19.00 -13.72 12.80
N ASP A 172 -18.05 -13.34 13.64
CA ASP A 172 -18.07 -13.58 15.09
C ASP A 172 -19.17 -12.78 15.79
N GLU A 173 -19.50 -11.57 15.31
CA GLU A 173 -20.66 -10.80 15.77
C GLU A 173 -21.98 -11.50 15.39
N ILE A 174 -22.06 -12.06 14.18
CA ILE A 174 -23.20 -12.88 13.73
C ILE A 174 -23.28 -14.22 14.49
N GLN A 175 -22.15 -14.82 14.86
CA GLN A 175 -22.08 -16.05 15.65
C GLN A 175 -22.37 -15.83 17.14
N GLY A 176 -22.01 -14.65 17.66
CA GLY A 176 -22.16 -14.26 19.07
C GLY A 176 -23.59 -13.87 19.44
N ASP A 177 -24.40 -13.46 18.47
CA ASP A 177 -25.85 -13.40 18.63
C ASP A 177 -26.41 -14.82 18.81
N THR A 178 -27.42 -14.96 19.66
CA THR A 178 -28.11 -16.20 20.07
C THR A 178 -28.74 -17.04 18.93
N PHE A 179 -28.38 -16.76 17.68
CA PHE A 179 -28.90 -17.30 16.44
C PHE A 179 -28.48 -18.76 16.17
N LEU A 180 -27.21 -19.13 16.43
CA LEU A 180 -26.75 -20.52 16.26
C LEU A 180 -27.41 -21.48 17.27
N ALA A 181 -27.66 -21.01 18.50
CA ALA A 181 -28.33 -21.80 19.53
C ALA A 181 -29.82 -22.04 19.25
N GLU A 182 -30.47 -21.14 18.50
CA GLU A 182 -31.88 -21.30 18.10
C GLU A 182 -32.05 -22.19 16.85
N PHE A 183 -30.97 -22.39 16.08
CA PHE A 183 -30.94 -23.25 14.88
C PHE A 183 -30.68 -24.73 15.20
N ASP A 184 -29.96 -25.05 16.27
CA ASP A 184 -29.71 -26.44 16.72
C ASP A 184 -31.02 -27.19 17.10
N GLY A 185 -32.10 -26.44 17.36
CA GLY A 185 -33.42 -26.98 17.73
C GLY A 185 -34.40 -27.19 16.57
N ARG A 186 -34.07 -26.79 15.33
CA ARG A 186 -34.93 -26.99 14.16
C ARG A 186 -34.12 -27.71 13.08
N ASN A 187 -34.69 -28.77 12.53
CA ASN A 187 -34.15 -29.72 11.55
C ASN A 187 -33.66 -29.12 10.20
N GLN A 188 -33.09 -27.93 10.18
CA GLN A 188 -32.36 -27.34 9.06
C GLN A 188 -30.94 -27.09 9.54
N SER A 189 -30.14 -28.16 9.50
CA SER A 189 -28.70 -28.10 9.68
C SER A 189 -28.12 -27.16 8.62
N ILE A 190 -27.74 -25.94 9.01
CA ILE A 190 -26.64 -25.27 8.34
C ILE A 190 -25.42 -26.10 8.73
N ASP A 191 -24.91 -26.88 7.77
CA ASP A 191 -23.84 -27.83 8.04
C ASP A 191 -22.57 -27.07 8.42
N LEU A 192 -21.89 -27.49 9.48
CA LEU A 192 -20.65 -26.86 9.94
C LEU A 192 -19.56 -26.88 8.85
N ASP A 193 -19.69 -27.78 7.88
CA ASP A 193 -18.82 -27.89 6.71
C ASP A 193 -19.09 -26.78 5.67
N GLU A 194 -20.33 -26.30 5.51
CA GLU A 194 -20.65 -25.15 4.63
C GLU A 194 -20.08 -23.83 5.19
N LEU A 195 -20.04 -23.68 6.52
CA LEU A 195 -19.45 -22.53 7.22
C LEU A 195 -17.92 -22.51 7.15
N LYS A 196 -17.26 -23.66 7.05
CA LYS A 196 -15.82 -23.73 6.77
C LYS A 196 -15.49 -23.40 5.31
N GLU A 197 -16.29 -23.91 4.38
CA GLU A 197 -16.14 -23.61 2.96
C GLU A 197 -16.32 -22.10 2.69
N LEU A 198 -17.21 -21.45 3.45
CA LEU A 198 -17.35 -20.00 3.49
C LEU A 198 -16.06 -19.27 3.86
N SER A 199 -15.37 -19.70 4.92
CA SER A 199 -14.11 -19.11 5.37
C SER A 199 -12.98 -19.25 4.33
N GLU A 200 -12.97 -20.33 3.55
CA GLU A 200 -11.99 -20.59 2.49
C GLU A 200 -12.42 -20.05 1.10
N SER A 201 -13.63 -19.49 0.97
CA SER A 201 -14.17 -19.06 -0.32
C SER A 201 -13.66 -17.69 -0.79
N ASN A 202 -13.71 -17.45 -2.11
CA ASN A 202 -13.41 -16.14 -2.70
C ASN A 202 -14.27 -15.01 -2.06
N PRO A 203 -13.72 -13.80 -1.83
CA PRO A 203 -14.41 -12.67 -1.20
C PRO A 203 -15.84 -12.39 -1.72
N VAL A 204 -16.09 -12.58 -3.01
CA VAL A 204 -17.43 -12.38 -3.61
C VAL A 204 -18.43 -13.40 -3.09
N LYS A 205 -18.02 -14.67 -2.93
CA LYS A 205 -18.85 -15.73 -2.38
C LYS A 205 -19.12 -15.49 -0.89
N LYS A 206 -18.09 -15.09 -0.13
CA LYS A 206 -18.23 -14.69 1.28
C LYS A 206 -19.30 -13.61 1.45
N LEU A 207 -19.20 -12.52 0.69
CA LEU A 207 -20.16 -11.41 0.75
C LEU A 207 -21.60 -11.86 0.42
N LEU A 208 -21.78 -12.64 -0.64
CA LEU A 208 -23.11 -13.14 -1.03
C LEU A 208 -23.75 -13.96 0.09
N ASN A 209 -22.97 -14.83 0.71
CA ASN A 209 -23.48 -15.69 1.76
C ASN A 209 -23.78 -14.93 3.06
N LEU A 210 -23.01 -13.89 3.40
CA LEU A 210 -23.36 -12.98 4.49
C LEU A 210 -24.70 -12.27 4.24
N VAL A 211 -24.92 -11.80 3.01
CA VAL A 211 -26.20 -11.19 2.60
C VAL A 211 -27.37 -12.16 2.75
N LEU A 212 -27.17 -13.44 2.39
CA LEU A 212 -28.19 -14.47 2.53
C LEU A 212 -28.47 -14.81 4.00
N LEU A 213 -27.42 -14.96 4.82
CA LEU A 213 -27.58 -15.21 6.26
C LEU A 213 -28.33 -14.07 6.94
N GLN A 214 -28.01 -12.82 6.61
CA GLN A 214 -28.72 -11.65 7.11
C GLN A 214 -30.20 -11.68 6.73
N ALA A 215 -30.52 -12.01 5.47
CA ALA A 215 -31.91 -12.13 5.02
C ALA A 215 -32.67 -13.23 5.77
N ILE A 216 -32.03 -14.37 6.02
CA ILE A 216 -32.63 -15.47 6.80
C ILE A 216 -32.87 -15.01 8.24
N ARG A 217 -31.88 -14.38 8.88
CA ARG A 217 -31.97 -13.85 10.26
C ARG A 217 -33.13 -12.88 10.40
N ASP A 218 -33.21 -11.92 9.48
CA ASP A 218 -34.23 -10.87 9.49
C ASP A 218 -35.57 -11.39 8.94
N LYS A 219 -35.67 -12.69 8.56
CA LYS A 219 -36.84 -13.31 7.92
C LYS A 219 -37.35 -12.51 6.72
N ALA A 220 -36.41 -11.99 5.94
CA ALA A 220 -36.70 -11.25 4.74
C ALA A 220 -37.25 -12.17 3.65
N SER A 221 -38.32 -11.75 2.99
CA SER A 221 -38.89 -12.46 1.84
C SER A 221 -38.18 -12.13 0.54
N ASP A 222 -37.67 -10.89 0.42
CA ASP A 222 -36.89 -10.44 -0.73
C ASP A 222 -35.61 -9.73 -0.30
N ILE A 223 -34.57 -9.88 -1.12
CA ILE A 223 -33.36 -9.07 -1.10
C ILE A 223 -33.31 -8.30 -2.42
N HIS A 224 -33.38 -6.99 -2.36
CA HIS A 224 -33.29 -6.10 -3.52
C HIS A 224 -31.89 -5.52 -3.62
N PHE A 225 -31.31 -5.63 -4.80
CA PHE A 225 -30.01 -5.07 -5.15
C PHE A 225 -30.20 -3.91 -6.12
N GLU A 226 -29.89 -2.69 -5.68
CA GLU A 226 -30.14 -1.45 -6.41
C GLU A 226 -28.79 -0.77 -6.74
N PRO A 227 -28.23 -1.00 -7.94
CA PRO A 227 -27.06 -0.26 -8.41
C PRO A 227 -27.47 1.12 -8.91
N PHE A 228 -26.78 2.17 -8.44
CA PHE A 228 -26.88 3.55 -8.90
C PHE A 228 -25.56 3.99 -9.55
N GLU A 229 -25.51 5.19 -10.13
CA GLU A 229 -24.32 5.68 -10.84
C GLU A 229 -23.08 5.78 -9.93
N ASP A 230 -23.25 6.23 -8.69
CA ASP A 230 -22.15 6.45 -7.74
C ASP A 230 -22.22 5.59 -6.46
N GLU A 231 -23.30 4.79 -6.30
CA GLU A 231 -23.52 4.01 -5.08
C GLU A 231 -24.23 2.68 -5.36
N TYR A 232 -24.12 1.76 -4.41
CA TYR A 232 -24.83 0.49 -4.45
C TYR A 232 -25.62 0.31 -3.16
N LYS A 233 -26.93 0.04 -3.29
CA LYS A 233 -27.83 -0.13 -2.15
C LYS A 233 -28.41 -1.54 -2.12
N MET A 234 -28.50 -2.10 -0.91
CA MET A 234 -29.18 -3.37 -0.65
C MET A 234 -30.35 -3.14 0.30
N ARG A 235 -31.50 -3.74 0.00
CA ARG A 235 -32.72 -3.61 0.81
C ARG A 235 -33.32 -4.97 1.08
N TYR A 236 -33.65 -5.23 2.33
CA TYR A 236 -34.35 -6.45 2.76
C TYR A 236 -35.82 -6.13 2.96
N ARG A 237 -36.73 -6.94 2.39
CA ARG A 237 -38.17 -6.86 2.68
C ARG A 237 -38.48 -7.85 3.78
N ILE A 238 -38.78 -7.36 4.98
CA ILE A 238 -39.11 -8.20 6.14
C ILE A 238 -40.62 -8.40 6.18
N ASP A 239 -41.08 -9.64 6.01
CA ASP A 239 -42.50 -9.95 6.08
C ASP A 239 -42.92 -10.10 7.55
N GLY A 240 -43.60 -9.08 8.09
CA GLY A 240 -44.04 -9.06 9.50
C GLY A 240 -44.27 -7.69 10.14
N VAL A 241 -44.03 -6.59 9.40
CA VAL A 241 -44.42 -5.20 9.76
C VAL A 241 -45.09 -4.54 8.58
#